data_AF-A0A160T579-F1
#
_entry.id   AF-A0A160T579-F1
#
_cell.length_a   1.000
_cell.length_b   1.000
_cell.length_c   1.000
_cell.angle_alpha   90.00
_cell.angle_beta   90.00
_cell.angle_gamma   90.00
#
_symmetry.space_group_name_H-M   'P 1'
#
loop_
_entity.id
_entity.type
_entity.pdbx_description
1 polymer ?
#
loop_
_entity_poly.entity_id
_entity_poly.type
_entity_poly.pdbx_seq_one_letter_code
_entity_poly.pdbx_strand_id
1 'polypeptide(L)'
;MMNDLPMPVSPGLPEPAANREPLIRPVYVVIGVVVTLVVAALSVALLVYLAINYAETILIVRDIFIIALGLMSCLSGIVLILLLISIIRLINMLEFELKPILLKTNDTLGTIRGTTVFMSENVVRPMTKASSYAAGLRRGVATLFGDPRRNLGK
;
A
#
# COMPACT_ATOMS: atom_id res chain seq x y z
N MET A 1 -31.15 41.37 29.00
CA MET A 1 -30.94 41.90 27.64
C MET A 1 -29.44 41.86 27.35
N MET A 2 -28.93 40.65 27.04
CA MET A 2 -27.60 40.47 26.46
C MET A 2 -27.81 40.47 24.96
N ASN A 3 -27.36 41.52 24.28
CA ASN A 3 -27.49 41.63 22.84
C ASN A 3 -26.30 40.93 22.19
N ASP A 4 -26.58 39.81 21.52
CA ASP A 4 -25.61 39.01 20.76
C ASP A 4 -24.91 39.89 19.73
N LEU A 5 -23.60 40.08 19.93
CA LEU A 5 -22.75 40.72 18.94
C LEU A 5 -22.67 39.80 17.72
N PRO A 6 -23.01 40.27 16.51
CA PRO A 6 -22.89 39.44 15.32
C PRO A 6 -21.42 39.08 15.11
N MET A 7 -21.12 37.78 15.12
CA MET A 7 -19.81 37.28 14.75
C MET A 7 -19.48 37.77 13.33
N PRO A 8 -18.24 38.20 13.06
CA PRO A 8 -17.84 38.52 11.70
C PRO A 8 -17.97 37.26 10.86
N VAL A 9 -18.89 37.28 9.89
CA VAL A 9 -18.95 36.29 8.83
C VAL A 9 -17.61 36.38 8.14
N SER A 10 -16.74 35.39 8.37
CA SER A 10 -15.47 35.26 7.66
C SER A 10 -15.82 35.38 6.18
N PRO A 11 -15.28 36.39 5.45
CA PRO A 11 -15.57 36.55 4.03
C PRO A 11 -15.26 35.21 3.40
N GLY A 12 -16.25 34.63 2.71
CA GLY A 12 -16.11 33.34 2.07
C GLY A 12 -14.75 33.28 1.42
N LEU A 13 -13.89 32.39 1.93
CA LEU A 13 -12.67 32.06 1.23
C LEU A 13 -13.14 31.82 -0.20
N PRO A 14 -12.60 32.53 -1.19
CA PRO A 14 -12.87 32.19 -2.57
C PRO A 14 -12.61 30.70 -2.64
N GLU A 15 -13.65 29.89 -2.87
CA GLU A 15 -13.40 28.54 -3.35
C GLU A 15 -12.44 28.76 -4.49
N PRO A 16 -11.22 28.21 -4.45
CA PRO A 16 -10.31 28.34 -5.56
C PRO A 16 -11.06 27.67 -6.70
N ALA A 17 -11.75 28.48 -7.52
CA ALA A 17 -12.30 28.10 -8.79
C ALA A 17 -11.13 27.39 -9.43
N ALA A 18 -11.26 26.07 -9.53
CA ALA A 18 -10.21 25.20 -10.00
C ALA A 18 -9.93 25.68 -11.41
N ASN A 19 -9.00 26.62 -11.49
CA ASN A 19 -8.64 27.34 -12.67
C ASN A 19 -7.89 26.26 -13.42
N ARG A 20 -8.62 25.50 -14.23
CA ARG A 20 -8.05 24.54 -15.16
C ARG A 20 -7.43 25.39 -16.25
N GLU A 21 -6.38 26.12 -15.87
CA GLU A 21 -5.43 26.64 -16.83
C GLU A 21 -5.00 25.41 -17.63
N PRO A 22 -5.33 25.34 -18.93
CA PRO A 22 -4.85 24.23 -19.73
C PRO A 22 -3.33 24.38 -19.75
N LEU A 23 -2.64 23.58 -18.94
CA LEU A 23 -1.17 23.55 -18.77
C LEU A 23 -0.42 23.21 -20.09
N ILE A 24 -1.13 23.15 -21.22
CA ILE A 24 -0.59 23.02 -22.56
C ILE A 24 -1.48 23.87 -23.48
N ARG A 25 -0.89 24.82 -24.20
CA ARG A 25 -1.63 25.65 -25.16
C ARG A 25 -2.32 24.71 -26.16
N PRO A 26 -3.65 24.78 -26.35
CA PRO A 26 -4.38 23.81 -27.18
C PRO A 26 -3.83 23.70 -28.61
N VAL A 27 -3.16 24.76 -29.09
CA VAL A 27 -2.41 24.79 -30.35
C VAL A 27 -1.34 23.70 -30.44
N TYR A 28 -0.59 23.40 -29.37
CA TYR A 28 0.45 22.35 -29.42
C TYR A 28 -0.15 20.95 -29.49
N VAL A 29 -1.29 20.72 -28.84
CA VAL A 29 -2.02 19.43 -28.95
C VAL A 29 -2.55 19.25 -30.37
N VAL A 30 -3.11 20.30 -30.97
CA VAL A 30 -3.58 20.29 -32.37
C VAL A 30 -2.42 20.03 -33.33
N ILE A 31 -1.28 20.71 -33.15
CA ILE A 31 -0.09 20.48 -33.98
C ILE A 31 0.41 19.05 -33.84
N GLY A 32 0.49 18.50 -32.61
CA GLY A 32 0.92 17.13 -32.38
C GLY A 32 0.02 16.10 -33.08
N VAL A 33 -1.30 16.29 -33.01
CA VAL A 33 -2.28 15.44 -33.70
C VAL A 33 -2.15 15.56 -35.22
N VAL A 34 -2.02 16.78 -35.75
CA VAL A 34 -1.87 17.01 -37.20
C VAL A 34 -0.59 16.40 -37.72
N VAL A 35 0.54 16.58 -37.02
CA VAL A 35 1.82 15.97 -37.40
C VAL A 35 1.73 14.45 -37.38
N THR A 36 1.11 13.88 -36.34
CA THR A 36 0.91 12.42 -36.25
C THR A 36 0.04 11.91 -37.40
N LEU A 37 -1.04 12.62 -37.74
CA LEU A 37 -1.91 12.28 -38.87
C LEU A 37 -1.20 12.38 -40.22
N VAL A 38 -0.39 13.42 -40.44
CA VAL A 38 0.38 13.59 -41.67
C VAL A 38 1.42 12.48 -41.79
N VAL A 39 2.14 12.16 -40.72
CA VAL A 39 3.12 11.06 -40.72
C VAL A 39 2.44 9.72 -40.98
N ALA A 40 1.27 9.47 -40.38
CA ALA A 40 0.49 8.26 -40.63
C ALA A 40 -0.04 8.18 -42.07
N ALA A 41 -0.53 9.30 -42.62
CA ALA A 41 -1.00 9.35 -44.00
C ALA A 41 0.15 9.12 -44.99
N LEU A 42 1.32 9.72 -44.75
CA LEU A 42 2.51 9.52 -45.57
C LEU A 42 3.04 8.10 -45.47
N SER A 43 3.04 7.50 -44.28
CA SER A 43 3.48 6.11 -44.11
C SER A 43 2.54 5.14 -44.84
N VAL A 44 1.23 5.33 -44.76
CA VAL A 44 0.25 4.53 -45.51
C VAL A 44 0.42 4.72 -47.02
N ALA A 45 0.54 5.96 -47.50
CA ALA A 45 0.74 6.25 -48.91
C ALA A 45 2.02 5.59 -49.46
N LEU A 46 3.11 5.65 -48.69
CA LEU A 46 4.38 4.99 -49.02
C LEU A 46 4.22 3.46 -49.08
N LEU A 47 3.56 2.86 -48.08
CA LEU A 47 3.31 1.42 -48.07
C LEU A 47 2.46 0.97 -49.26
N VAL A 48 1.44 1.74 -49.63
CA VAL A 48 0.60 1.46 -50.81
C VAL A 48 1.41 1.61 -52.11
N TYR A 49 2.23 2.65 -52.22
CA TYR A 49 3.11 2.84 -53.37
C TYR A 49 4.09 1.67 -53.54
N LEU A 50 4.72 1.23 -52.45
CA LEU A 50 5.58 0.04 -52.43
C LEU A 50 4.79 -1.24 -52.77
N ALA A 51 3.55 -1.38 -52.27
CA ALA A 51 2.69 -2.53 -52.54
C ALA A 51 2.32 -2.68 -54.02
N ILE A 52 2.08 -1.58 -54.71
CA ILE A 52 1.72 -1.61 -56.13
C ILE A 52 2.96 -1.86 -57.00
N ASN A 53 4.09 -1.26 -56.67
CA ASN A 53 5.30 -1.35 -57.49
C ASN A 53 6.14 -2.62 -57.23
N TYR A 54 6.08 -3.17 -56.00
CA TYR A 54 6.89 -4.32 -55.57
C TYR A 54 6.02 -5.43 -54.95
N ALA A 55 4.87 -5.72 -55.57
CA ALA A 55 3.88 -6.67 -55.07
C ALA A 55 4.47 -8.06 -54.81
N GLU A 56 5.32 -8.57 -55.70
CA GLU A 56 5.89 -9.93 -55.60
C GLU A 56 6.77 -10.10 -54.34
N THR A 57 7.64 -9.13 -54.05
CA THR A 57 8.48 -9.16 -52.84
C THR A 57 7.63 -9.09 -51.57
N ILE A 58 6.57 -8.28 -51.56
CA ILE A 58 5.68 -8.14 -50.40
C ILE A 58 4.91 -9.42 -50.10
N LEU A 59 4.53 -10.19 -51.13
CA LEU A 59 3.88 -11.49 -50.94
C LEU A 59 4.78 -12.47 -50.19
N ILE A 60 6.05 -12.55 -50.57
CA ILE A 60 7.05 -13.43 -49.92
C ILE A 60 7.29 -12.98 -48.48
N VAL A 61 7.47 -11.67 -48.25
CA VAL A 61 7.67 -11.14 -46.90
C VAL A 61 6.46 -11.43 -46.01
N ARG A 62 5.24 -11.19 -46.50
CA ARG A 62 4.01 -11.48 -45.75
C ARG A 62 3.91 -12.95 -45.38
N ASP A 63 4.26 -13.86 -46.28
CA ASP A 63 4.18 -15.30 -46.02
C ASP A 63 5.12 -15.72 -44.87
N ILE A 64 6.37 -15.24 -44.90
CA ILE A 64 7.34 -15.46 -43.81
C ILE A 64 6.83 -14.87 -42.49
N PHE A 65 6.25 -13.66 -42.51
CA PHE A 65 5.68 -13.03 -41.32
C PHE A 65 4.48 -13.81 -40.77
N ILE A 66 3.59 -14.34 -41.62
CA ILE A 66 2.45 -15.15 -41.16
C ILE A 66 2.95 -16.43 -40.50
N ILE A 67 3.94 -17.12 -41.09
CA ILE A 67 4.54 -18.31 -40.49
C ILE A 67 5.20 -17.97 -39.15
N ALA A 68 6.01 -16.90 -39.11
CA ALA A 68 6.69 -16.46 -37.90
C ALA A 68 5.70 -16.04 -36.78
N LEU A 69 4.67 -15.26 -37.11
CA LEU A 69 3.62 -14.85 -36.18
C LEU A 69 2.77 -16.04 -35.72
N GLY A 70 2.50 -17.01 -36.60
CA GLY A 70 1.82 -18.25 -36.25
C GLY A 70 2.63 -19.07 -35.24
N LEU A 71 3.93 -19.25 -35.49
CA LEU A 71 4.84 -19.91 -34.55
C LEU A 71 4.95 -19.15 -33.23
N MET A 72 5.07 -17.82 -33.28
CA MET A 72 5.12 -16.97 -32.09
C MET A 72 3.80 -17.00 -31.30
N SER A 73 2.66 -17.05 -31.98
CA SER A 73 1.34 -17.20 -31.37
C SER A 73 1.18 -18.57 -30.70
N CYS A 74 1.62 -19.65 -31.35
CA CYS A 74 1.64 -20.99 -30.76
C CYS A 74 2.52 -21.03 -29.50
N LEU A 75 3.72 -20.46 -29.58
CA LEU A 75 4.64 -20.33 -28.43
C LEU A 75 4.02 -19.47 -27.31
N SER A 76 3.41 -18.33 -27.65
CA SER A 76 2.70 -17.47 -26.70
C SER A 76 1.53 -18.20 -26.06
N GLY A 77 0.84 -19.07 -26.78
CA GLY A 77 -0.23 -19.93 -26.26
C GLY A 77 0.29 -20.87 -25.17
N ILE A 78 1.44 -21.51 -25.39
CA ILE A 78 2.12 -22.34 -24.38
C ILE A 78 2.48 -21.50 -23.15
N VAL A 79 3.05 -20.30 -23.36
CA VAL A 79 3.39 -19.38 -22.26
C VAL A 79 2.14 -18.99 -21.46
N LEU A 80 1.01 -18.76 -22.13
CA LEU A 80 -0.25 -18.42 -21.48
C LEU A 80 -0.78 -19.57 -20.61
N ILE A 81 -0.67 -20.81 -21.09
CA ILE A 81 -1.01 -22.01 -20.30
C ILE A 81 -0.07 -22.13 -19.09
N LEU A 82 1.24 -21.94 -19.26
CA LEU A 82 2.20 -21.96 -18.17
C LEU A 82 1.90 -20.87 -17.13
N LEU A 83 1.51 -19.68 -17.58
CA LEU A 83 1.12 -18.58 -16.70
C LEU A 83 -0.13 -18.97 -15.88
N LEU A 84 -1.13 -19.60 -16.50
CA LEU A 84 -2.31 -20.09 -15.79
C LEU A 84 -1.93 -21.13 -14.72
N ILE A 85 -1.07 -22.09 -15.07
CA ILE A 85 -0.54 -23.08 -14.11
C ILE A 85 0.21 -22.38 -12.96
N SER A 86 0.98 -21.34 -13.26
CA SER A 86 1.69 -20.53 -12.26
C SER A 86 0.71 -19.84 -11.30
N ILE A 87 -0.38 -19.27 -11.82
CA ILE A 87 -1.42 -18.64 -11.00
C ILE A 87 -2.10 -19.70 -10.12
N ILE A 88 -2.47 -20.86 -10.68
CA ILE A 88 -3.09 -21.95 -9.91
C ILE A 88 -2.17 -22.39 -8.76
N ARG A 89 -0.88 -22.58 -9.04
CA ARG A 89 0.11 -22.95 -8.02
C ARG A 89 0.22 -21.88 -6.93
N LEU A 90 0.21 -20.60 -7.31
CA LEU A 90 0.25 -19.50 -6.37
C LEU A 90 -1.00 -19.51 -5.48
N ILE A 91 -2.19 -19.62 -6.05
CA ILE A 91 -3.45 -19.67 -5.30
C ILE A 91 -3.44 -20.86 -4.33
N ASN A 92 -3.05 -22.05 -4.78
CA ASN A 92 -2.94 -23.23 -3.91
C ASN A 92 -1.96 -23.00 -2.74
N MET A 93 -0.79 -22.42 -2.99
CA MET A 93 0.18 -22.14 -1.91
C MET A 93 -0.38 -21.10 -0.92
N LEU A 94 -1.04 -20.05 -1.42
CA LEU A 94 -1.67 -19.04 -0.58
C LEU A 94 -2.76 -19.67 0.31
N GLU A 95 -3.58 -20.55 -0.24
CA GLU A 95 -4.71 -21.16 0.47
C GLU A 95 -4.29 -22.26 1.45
N PHE A 96 -3.40 -23.17 1.04
CA PHE A 96 -3.04 -24.33 1.83
C PHE A 96 -1.85 -24.10 2.77
N GLU A 97 -0.95 -23.17 2.46
CA GLU A 97 0.26 -22.93 3.26
C GLU A 97 0.19 -21.60 4.01
N LEU A 98 -0.12 -20.49 3.31
CA LEU A 98 -0.05 -19.17 3.95
C LEU A 98 -1.26 -18.86 4.85
N LYS A 99 -2.48 -19.18 4.42
CA LYS A 99 -3.71 -18.97 5.20
C LYS A 99 -3.66 -19.61 6.60
N PRO A 100 -3.25 -20.88 6.78
CA PRO A 100 -3.16 -21.46 8.11
C PRO A 100 -2.06 -20.82 8.97
N ILE A 101 -0.96 -20.34 8.39
CA ILE A 101 0.07 -19.61 9.15
C ILE A 101 -0.51 -18.31 9.73
N LEU A 102 -1.27 -17.56 8.92
CA LEU A 102 -1.97 -16.35 9.37
C LEU A 102 -2.98 -16.66 10.48
N LEU A 103 -3.74 -17.75 10.35
CA LEU A 103 -4.73 -18.17 11.35
C LEU A 103 -4.07 -18.58 12.68
N LYS A 104 -3.04 -19.45 12.63
CA LYS A 104 -2.32 -19.89 13.83
C LYS A 104 -1.55 -18.76 14.51
N THR A 105 -1.10 -17.77 13.74
CA THR A 105 -0.50 -16.55 14.31
C THR A 105 -1.53 -15.75 15.09
N ASN A 106 -2.77 -15.64 14.60
CA ASN A 106 -3.86 -14.97 15.31
C ASN A 106 -4.20 -15.69 16.62
N ASP A 107 -4.31 -17.03 16.60
CA ASP A 107 -4.52 -17.84 17.80
C ASP A 107 -3.38 -17.65 18.81
N THR A 108 -2.13 -17.59 18.31
CA THR A 108 -0.94 -17.35 19.14
C THR A 108 -0.99 -15.96 19.81
N LEU A 109 -1.44 -14.91 19.10
CA LEU A 109 -1.64 -13.60 19.71
C LEU A 109 -2.70 -13.64 20.83
N GLY A 110 -3.76 -14.44 20.66
CA GLY A 110 -4.76 -14.71 21.69
C GLY A 110 -4.16 -15.40 22.92
N THR A 111 -3.38 -16.47 22.72
CA THR A 111 -2.69 -17.19 23.81
C THR A 111 -1.64 -16.34 24.50
N ILE A 112 -0.83 -15.56 23.77
CA ILE A 112 0.18 -14.68 24.35
C ILE A 112 -0.50 -13.62 25.23
N ARG A 113 -1.56 -12.97 24.74
CA ARG A 113 -2.37 -12.05 25.56
C ARG A 113 -2.92 -12.74 26.80
N GLY A 114 -3.48 -13.95 26.65
CA GLY A 114 -3.98 -14.75 27.78
C GLY A 114 -2.89 -15.08 28.80
N THR A 115 -1.68 -15.41 28.36
CA THR A 115 -0.54 -15.73 29.22
C THR A 115 -0.02 -14.48 29.93
N THR A 116 0.05 -13.33 29.25
CA THR A 116 0.41 -12.04 29.88
C THR A 116 -0.63 -11.62 30.91
N VAL A 117 -1.93 -11.80 30.64
CA VAL A 117 -3.00 -11.52 31.61
C VAL A 117 -2.91 -12.47 32.80
N PHE A 118 -2.72 -13.78 32.57
CA PHE A 118 -2.54 -14.76 33.65
C PHE A 118 -1.31 -14.47 34.51
N MET A 119 -0.18 -14.17 33.88
CA MET A 119 1.05 -13.81 34.59
C MET A 119 0.88 -12.50 35.37
N SER A 120 0.18 -11.51 34.81
CA SER A 120 -0.14 -10.24 35.47
C SER A 120 -1.00 -10.45 36.72
N GLU A 121 -2.10 -11.19 36.61
CA GLU A 121 -3.05 -11.38 37.71
C GLU A 121 -2.56 -12.35 38.79
N ASN A 122 -1.94 -13.48 38.41
CA ASN A 122 -1.57 -14.53 39.36
C ASN A 122 -0.13 -14.46 39.88
N VAL A 123 0.78 -13.74 39.23
CA VAL A 123 2.20 -13.71 39.64
C VAL A 123 2.66 -12.30 40.00
N VAL A 124 2.34 -11.29 39.19
CA VAL A 124 2.80 -9.91 39.43
C VAL A 124 2.02 -9.22 40.55
N ARG A 125 0.70 -9.43 40.62
CA ARG A 125 -0.18 -8.90 41.68
C ARG A 125 0.21 -9.35 43.11
N PRO A 126 0.53 -10.64 43.38
CA PRO A 126 0.98 -11.05 44.70
C PRO A 126 2.38 -10.52 45.04
N MET A 127 3.31 -10.47 44.06
CA MET A 127 4.67 -9.97 44.29
C MET A 127 4.69 -8.47 44.65
N THR A 128 3.87 -7.67 43.99
CA THR A 128 3.71 -6.23 44.28
C THR A 128 3.05 -6.00 45.64
N LYS A 129 2.01 -6.76 46.00
CA LYS A 129 1.40 -6.70 47.34
C LYS A 129 2.38 -7.09 48.44
N ALA A 130 3.16 -8.16 48.26
CA ALA A 130 4.14 -8.62 49.25
C ALA A 130 5.23 -7.57 49.51
N SER A 131 5.78 -6.97 48.44
CA SER A 131 6.72 -5.84 48.54
C SER A 131 6.09 -4.63 49.23
N SER A 132 4.84 -4.29 48.90
CA SER A 132 4.15 -3.15 49.55
C SER A 132 3.91 -3.38 51.05
N TYR A 133 3.60 -4.60 51.48
CA TYR A 133 3.43 -4.94 52.90
C TYR A 133 4.76 -4.88 53.64
N ALA A 134 5.83 -5.41 53.06
CA ALA A 134 7.17 -5.34 53.62
C ALA A 134 7.69 -3.90 53.70
N ALA A 135 7.45 -3.08 52.67
CA ALA A 135 7.79 -1.67 52.66
C ALA A 135 6.97 -0.87 53.70
N GLY A 136 5.67 -1.17 53.83
CA GLY A 136 4.79 -0.58 54.85
C GLY A 136 5.21 -0.95 56.28
N LEU A 137 5.52 -2.23 56.53
CA LEU A 137 6.06 -2.71 57.80
C LEU A 137 7.40 -2.04 58.12
N ARG A 138 8.35 -2.01 57.18
CA ARG A 138 9.65 -1.37 57.40
C ARG A 138 9.51 0.14 57.69
N ARG A 139 8.59 0.85 57.02
CA ARG A 139 8.28 2.25 57.33
C ARG A 139 7.64 2.39 58.71
N GLY A 140 6.65 1.55 59.04
CA GLY A 140 5.95 1.59 60.33
C GLY A 140 6.88 1.30 61.51
N VAL A 141 7.75 0.30 61.37
CA VAL A 141 8.78 -0.03 62.36
C VAL A 141 9.82 1.09 62.43
N ALA A 142 10.25 1.67 61.31
CA ALA A 142 11.15 2.82 61.33
C ALA A 142 10.53 4.08 61.97
N THR A 143 9.22 4.33 61.79
CA THR A 143 8.53 5.45 62.47
C THR A 143 8.29 5.18 63.95
N LEU A 144 8.20 3.91 64.35
CA LEU A 144 8.05 3.53 65.76
C LEU A 144 9.40 3.38 66.48
N PHE A 145 10.47 3.02 65.77
CA PHE A 145 11.79 2.68 66.35
C PHE A 145 12.97 3.55 65.84
N GLY A 146 12.74 4.59 65.04
CA GLY A 146 13.76 5.58 64.66
C GLY A 146 13.16 6.99 64.61
N ASP A 147 13.80 8.06 65.09
CA ASP A 147 15.16 8.25 65.57
C ASP A 147 15.17 9.57 66.38
N PRO A 148 15.56 9.61 67.67
CA PRO A 148 15.61 10.85 68.47
C PRO A 148 16.69 11.86 68.07
N ARG A 149 17.50 11.61 67.04
CA ARG A 149 18.70 12.42 66.73
C ARG A 149 18.58 13.34 65.51
N ARG A 150 17.47 14.09 65.38
CA ARG A 150 17.40 15.23 64.43
C ARG A 150 17.08 16.58 65.09
N ASN A 151 17.24 16.71 66.40
CA ASN A 151 17.15 18.01 67.06
C ASN A 151 18.33 18.27 68.01
N LEU A 152 19.53 18.45 67.45
CA LEU A 152 20.59 19.22 68.11
C LEU A 152 21.67 19.61 67.08
N GLY A 153 21.59 20.84 66.56
CA GLY A 153 22.67 21.43 65.77
C GLY A 153 22.29 22.48 64.73
N LYS A 154 21.80 23.64 65.22
CA LYS A 154 21.50 24.92 64.54
C LYS A 154 20.20 25.05 63.76
#